data_AF-A0A931K992-F1
#
_entry.id   AF-A0A931K992-F1
#
_cell.length_a   1.000
_cell.length_b   1.000
_cell.length_c   1.000
_cell.angle_alpha   90.00
_cell.angle_beta   90.00
_cell.angle_gamma   90.00
#
_symmetry.space_group_name_H-M   'P 1'
#
loop_
_entity.id
_entity.type
_entity.pdbx_description
1 polymer ?
#
loop_
_entity_poly.entity_id
_entity_poly.type
_entity_poly.pdbx_seq_one_letter_code
_entity_poly.pdbx_strand_id
1 'polypeptide(L)'
;MSSTAAAPLTANSKTRVLGLDVIRGVAVLGILVLNIVDFGWPNEAYNNPHVLYYDPASIGPLPEKPKEDEKKKDKDAWKRMADPKPDMTRAHPSAQVRIAAVKSNYDVAEWATMGVFFADKMRTLFCILFGAGVIYLTQRTIDDGGRPLWLYYRRILILLVIGAMHAYLVWHGDILFMYAAIGLYLYPFRRFSSKTLGWISLGIFLLFVSVIWTAAAVMYQIRTRGSELEKRVLRKAEAAIASKTDESPAEFLNARGDARLAAVNSLQWADQLILRGYLGMRSSGGQRPDEITRKIRMYGEGSYFGMVKDRAKELFFMHIGMLTPLGFLSMGWLMILGMSLAKNGFFAGKWPIEWYRVWAFRVVPAAWIAEAFFILADYLWPGTGYFDMVLIVPLRQALIPTLSLGYASAIILALKGGYFTGLTWRLSHVGRMALSNYLAQSLICTFLFYSYGLGLFGQVSRVWLFVIVLCVWSLELWWSPKWLANHNFGPVEWIWRGLAYRKFPPFRKVAAPAAGTIVQPEALPA
;
A
#
# COMPACT_ATOMS: atom_id res chain seq x y z
N MET A 1 17.45 44.35 -24.62
CA MET A 1 16.53 43.65 -25.53
C MET A 1 17.32 42.60 -26.30
N SER A 2 17.21 41.33 -25.90
CA SER A 2 17.54 40.16 -26.73
C SER A 2 16.87 38.98 -26.06
N SER A 3 15.65 38.70 -26.53
CA SER A 3 14.82 37.58 -26.12
C SER A 3 15.41 36.31 -26.72
N THR A 4 16.09 35.50 -25.91
CA THR A 4 16.42 34.12 -26.28
C THR A 4 15.15 33.29 -26.13
N ALA A 5 14.31 33.36 -27.17
CA ALA A 5 13.16 32.49 -27.35
C ALA A 5 13.62 31.03 -27.25
N ALA A 6 13.15 30.32 -26.22
CA ALA A 6 13.31 28.89 -26.09
C ALA A 6 12.74 28.20 -27.34
N ALA A 7 13.58 27.44 -28.04
CA ALA A 7 13.19 26.73 -29.23
C ALA A 7 11.99 25.80 -28.95
N PRO A 8 10.94 25.79 -29.80
CA PRO A 8 9.79 24.94 -29.60
C PRO A 8 10.22 23.47 -29.75
N LEU A 9 9.96 22.68 -28.71
CA LEU A 9 10.14 21.22 -28.70
C LEU A 9 9.22 20.57 -29.76
N THR A 10 9.66 20.50 -31.01
CA THR A 10 8.91 19.83 -32.08
C THR A 10 9.48 18.45 -32.40
N ALA A 11 8.58 17.60 -32.89
CA ALA A 11 8.79 16.28 -33.50
C ALA A 11 9.00 15.06 -32.56
N ASN A 12 7.92 14.64 -31.89
CA ASN A 12 7.07 13.52 -32.35
C ASN A 12 6.24 12.99 -31.17
N SER A 13 5.10 13.64 -30.89
CA SER A 13 4.11 13.11 -29.96
C SER A 13 2.74 13.59 -30.39
N LYS A 14 1.90 12.67 -30.89
CA LYS A 14 0.45 12.82 -30.78
C LYS A 14 0.13 12.86 -29.27
N THR A 15 0.16 14.10 -28.77
CA THR A 15 -0.24 14.66 -27.47
C THR A 15 0.07 13.85 -26.21
N ARG A 16 1.32 13.92 -25.73
CA ARG A 16 1.66 13.53 -24.35
C ARG A 16 0.98 14.48 -23.36
N VAL A 17 0.46 13.92 -22.26
CA VAL A 17 -0.21 14.69 -21.20
C VAL A 17 0.80 14.97 -20.08
N LEU A 18 1.47 16.12 -20.12
CA LEU A 18 2.52 16.49 -19.15
C LEU A 18 2.04 16.37 -17.70
N GLY A 19 0.81 16.83 -17.41
CA GLY A 19 0.23 16.73 -16.07
C GLY A 19 0.17 15.29 -15.56
N LEU A 20 -0.19 14.33 -16.42
CA LEU A 20 -0.24 12.92 -16.06
C LEU A 20 1.14 12.37 -15.69
N ASP A 21 2.18 12.75 -16.44
CA ASP A 21 3.54 12.27 -16.19
C ASP A 21 4.13 12.88 -14.91
N VAL A 22 3.89 14.17 -14.65
CA VAL A 22 4.36 14.82 -13.41
C VAL A 22 3.66 14.26 -12.17
N ILE A 23 2.33 14.10 -12.21
CA ILE A 23 1.57 13.53 -11.09
C ILE A 23 2.02 12.08 -10.85
N ARG A 24 2.29 11.30 -11.91
CA ARG A 24 2.86 9.96 -11.76
C ARG A 24 4.25 9.99 -11.12
N GLY A 25 5.11 10.93 -11.50
CA GLY A 25 6.43 11.11 -10.90
C GLY A 25 6.35 11.41 -9.39
N VAL A 26 5.44 12.31 -8.99
CA VAL A 26 5.20 12.60 -7.57
C VAL A 26 4.69 11.36 -6.84
N ALA A 27 3.74 10.63 -7.42
CA ALA A 27 3.20 9.41 -6.81
C ALA A 27 4.29 8.33 -6.62
N VAL A 28 5.18 8.13 -7.61
CA VAL A 28 6.31 7.19 -7.53
C VAL A 28 7.30 7.57 -6.43
N LEU A 29 7.65 8.85 -6.30
CA LEU A 29 8.52 9.28 -5.19
C LEU A 29 7.81 9.10 -3.85
N GLY A 30 6.53 9.49 -3.80
CA GLY A 30 5.70 9.37 -2.61
C GLY A 30 5.53 7.94 -2.12
N ILE A 31 5.45 6.94 -3.01
CA ILE A 31 5.30 5.53 -2.60
C ILE A 31 6.51 5.01 -1.83
N LEU A 32 7.70 5.56 -2.05
CA LEU A 32 8.85 5.17 -1.26
C LEU A 32 8.74 5.67 0.19
N VAL A 33 8.21 6.89 0.40
CA VAL A 33 8.04 7.47 1.74
C VAL A 33 7.22 6.57 2.63
N LEU A 34 6.13 6.01 2.10
CA LEU A 34 5.31 5.10 2.89
C LEU A 34 5.97 3.73 3.06
N ASN A 35 6.57 3.19 1.99
CA ASN A 35 7.07 1.83 2.01
C ASN A 35 8.39 1.67 2.78
N ILE A 36 9.16 2.74 2.99
CA ILE A 36 10.50 2.64 3.62
C ILE A 36 10.46 2.00 5.01
N VAL A 37 9.39 2.24 5.77
CA VAL A 37 9.19 1.61 7.08
C VAL A 37 8.98 0.11 6.93
N ASP A 38 8.17 -0.31 5.97
CA ASP A 38 7.87 -1.73 5.71
C ASP A 38 9.02 -2.47 4.98
N PHE A 39 9.97 -1.73 4.41
CA PHE A 39 11.26 -2.27 3.96
C PHE A 39 12.24 -2.47 5.12
N GLY A 40 12.29 -1.52 6.07
CA GLY A 40 13.25 -1.52 7.17
C GLY A 40 12.76 -2.21 8.45
N TRP A 41 11.46 -2.46 8.58
CA TRP A 41 10.83 -3.05 9.76
C TRP A 41 9.65 -3.96 9.39
N PRO A 42 9.23 -4.86 10.30
CA PRO A 42 7.97 -5.59 10.16
C PRO A 42 6.77 -4.65 9.96
N ASN A 43 5.79 -5.07 9.17
CA ASN A 43 4.60 -4.29 8.80
C ASN A 43 3.85 -3.69 10.01
N GLU A 44 3.89 -4.35 11.14
CA GLU A 44 3.31 -3.90 12.39
C GLU A 44 3.82 -2.49 12.76
N ALA A 45 5.10 -2.20 12.53
CA ALA A 45 5.75 -0.92 12.81
C ALA A 45 5.31 0.22 11.87
N TYR A 46 4.62 -0.08 10.77
CA TYR A 46 4.16 0.92 9.80
C TYR A 46 3.11 1.85 10.40
N ASN A 47 2.04 1.29 10.98
CA ASN A 47 0.88 2.05 11.49
C ASN A 47 0.98 2.37 12.99
N ASN A 48 1.80 1.65 13.74
CA ASN A 48 1.86 1.77 15.19
C ASN A 48 3.28 2.16 15.64
N PRO A 49 3.48 3.39 16.15
CA PRO A 49 4.78 3.86 16.64
C PRO A 49 5.19 3.22 17.98
N HIS A 50 4.30 2.46 18.63
CA HIS A 50 4.54 1.82 19.93
C HIS A 50 4.70 0.29 19.81
N VAL A 51 5.11 -0.20 18.65
CA VAL A 51 5.27 -1.64 18.41
C VAL A 51 6.39 -2.21 19.27
N LEU A 52 6.09 -3.24 20.05
CA LEU A 52 7.06 -3.86 20.95
C LEU A 52 7.70 -5.10 20.33
N TYR A 53 9.00 -5.27 20.54
CA TYR A 53 9.77 -6.46 20.17
C TYR A 53 10.79 -6.78 21.27
N TYR A 54 11.23 -8.04 21.37
CA TYR A 54 12.36 -8.39 22.22
C TYR A 54 13.67 -8.06 21.52
N ASP A 55 14.61 -7.46 22.25
CA ASP A 55 15.98 -7.26 21.80
C ASP A 55 16.57 -8.62 21.38
N PRO A 56 16.94 -8.81 20.10
CA PRO A 56 17.50 -10.06 19.62
C PRO A 56 18.73 -10.52 20.42
N ALA A 57 19.53 -9.62 20.99
CA ALA A 57 20.69 -9.98 21.80
C ALA A 57 20.32 -10.47 23.22
N SER A 58 19.12 -10.14 23.71
CA SER A 58 18.66 -10.49 25.06
C SER A 58 17.98 -11.86 25.16
N ILE A 59 17.67 -12.50 24.02
CA ILE A 59 16.96 -13.78 23.97
C ILE A 59 17.66 -14.78 23.05
N GLY A 60 17.62 -16.06 23.43
CA GLY A 60 18.09 -17.17 22.60
C GLY A 60 17.21 -17.41 21.35
N PRO A 61 17.45 -18.50 20.60
CA PRO A 61 16.59 -18.87 19.49
C PRO A 61 15.14 -19.01 19.93
N LEU A 62 14.21 -18.37 19.20
CA LEU A 62 12.78 -18.54 19.46
C LEU A 62 12.35 -19.93 18.96
N PRO A 63 11.53 -20.68 19.74
CA PRO A 63 11.06 -21.99 19.31
C PRO A 63 10.34 -21.91 17.96
N GLU A 64 10.50 -22.94 17.13
CA GLU A 64 9.76 -23.03 15.87
C GLU A 64 8.25 -22.95 16.14
N LYS A 65 7.51 -22.29 15.24
CA LYS A 65 6.04 -22.27 15.36
C LYS A 65 5.56 -23.73 15.32
N PRO A 66 4.63 -24.14 16.21
CA PRO A 66 4.01 -25.47 16.14
C PRO A 66 3.50 -25.71 14.71
N LYS A 67 3.64 -26.94 14.19
CA LYS A 67 3.17 -27.27 12.85
C LYS A 67 1.66 -26.97 12.78
N GLU A 68 1.20 -26.46 11.64
CA GLU A 68 -0.18 -26.01 11.45
C GLU A 68 -1.20 -27.15 11.73
N ASP A 69 -0.75 -28.39 11.58
CA ASP A 69 -1.48 -29.63 11.86
C ASP A 69 -1.75 -29.85 13.36
N GLU A 70 -0.89 -29.36 14.25
CA GLU A 70 -1.10 -29.41 15.71
C GLU A 70 -2.15 -28.41 16.18
N LYS A 71 -2.27 -27.26 15.51
CA LYS A 71 -3.33 -26.26 15.78
C LYS A 71 -4.72 -26.72 15.31
N LYS A 72 -4.80 -27.59 14.30
CA LYS A 72 -6.08 -28.06 13.71
C LYS A 72 -6.72 -29.24 14.45
N LYS A 73 -5.97 -29.97 15.28
CA LYS A 73 -6.47 -31.19 15.94
C LYS A 73 -7.52 -30.94 17.02
N ASP A 74 -7.63 -29.72 17.51
CA ASP A 74 -8.51 -29.40 18.63
C ASP A 74 -9.52 -28.31 18.25
N LYS A 75 -10.63 -28.73 17.62
CA LYS A 75 -11.72 -27.84 17.18
C LYS A 75 -12.35 -27.04 18.34
N ASP A 76 -12.15 -27.50 19.57
CA ASP A 76 -12.68 -26.92 20.80
C ASP A 76 -11.59 -26.21 21.64
N ALA A 77 -10.37 -26.08 21.14
CA ALA A 77 -9.25 -25.43 21.86
C ALA A 77 -9.61 -24.02 22.34
N TRP A 78 -10.43 -23.29 21.57
CA TRP A 78 -10.89 -21.95 21.92
C TRP A 78 -11.67 -21.91 23.25
N LYS A 79 -12.33 -23.02 23.63
CA LYS A 79 -13.06 -23.13 24.90
C LYS A 79 -12.12 -23.11 26.12
N ARG A 80 -10.82 -23.37 25.93
CA ARG A 80 -9.79 -23.34 26.97
C ARG A 80 -8.94 -22.05 26.96
N MET A 81 -9.06 -21.20 25.93
CA MET A 81 -8.19 -20.02 25.68
C MET A 81 -8.56 -18.73 26.43
N ALA A 82 -9.34 -18.80 27.52
CA ALA A 82 -9.79 -17.64 28.29
C ALA A 82 -8.73 -17.11 29.29
N ASP A 83 -7.45 -17.08 28.91
CA ASP A 83 -6.39 -16.52 29.75
C ASP A 83 -6.24 -15.00 29.52
N PRO A 84 -6.14 -14.16 30.55
CA PRO A 84 -5.92 -12.73 30.37
C PRO A 84 -4.53 -12.51 29.75
N LYS A 85 -4.41 -11.42 28.98
CA LYS A 85 -3.28 -11.06 28.11
C LYS A 85 -1.92 -11.64 28.54
N PRO A 86 -1.12 -12.18 27.61
CA PRO A 86 0.23 -12.61 27.93
C PRO A 86 1.01 -11.39 28.44
N ASP A 87 1.42 -11.44 29.70
CA ASP A 87 2.50 -10.60 30.19
C ASP A 87 3.70 -10.89 29.28
N MET A 88 4.16 -9.87 28.55
CA MET A 88 5.21 -10.01 27.54
C MET A 88 6.50 -10.52 28.17
N THR A 89 6.72 -10.32 29.47
CA THR A 89 7.89 -10.85 30.16
C THR A 89 7.71 -12.28 30.66
N ARG A 90 6.47 -12.75 30.89
CA ARG A 90 6.22 -14.12 31.37
C ARG A 90 6.64 -15.20 30.39
N ALA A 91 6.53 -14.93 29.08
CA ALA A 91 6.92 -15.90 28.05
C ALA A 91 8.46 -16.01 27.91
N HIS A 92 9.17 -14.90 28.15
CA HIS A 92 10.63 -14.84 28.07
C HIS A 92 11.16 -13.95 29.20
N PRO A 93 11.40 -14.50 30.40
CA PRO A 93 11.75 -13.72 31.60
C PRO A 93 13.07 -12.95 31.48
N SER A 94 13.98 -13.40 30.62
CA SER A 94 15.27 -12.74 30.36
C SER A 94 15.22 -11.68 29.26
N ALA A 95 14.07 -11.51 28.59
CA ALA A 95 13.97 -10.66 27.41
C ALA A 95 13.90 -9.18 27.75
N GLN A 96 14.75 -8.38 27.11
CA GLN A 96 14.63 -6.93 27.12
C GLN A 96 13.65 -6.49 26.05
N VAL A 97 12.57 -5.82 26.42
CA VAL A 97 11.54 -5.31 25.49
C VAL A 97 11.95 -3.93 24.97
N ARG A 98 11.90 -3.75 23.64
CA ARG A 98 12.19 -2.49 22.94
C ARG A 98 11.00 -2.05 22.10
N ILE A 99 10.97 -0.76 21.75
CA ILE A 99 10.01 -0.19 20.79
C ILE A 99 10.65 -0.18 19.39
N ALA A 100 9.92 -0.68 18.40
CA ALA A 100 10.33 -0.77 17.00
C ALA A 100 10.32 0.61 16.34
N ALA A 101 11.40 0.90 15.59
CA ALA A 101 11.59 2.08 14.74
C ALA A 101 11.54 3.47 15.43
N VAL A 102 11.01 3.59 16.64
CA VAL A 102 10.84 4.85 17.38
C VAL A 102 11.82 4.91 18.55
N LYS A 103 12.75 5.87 18.48
CA LYS A 103 13.76 6.13 19.53
C LYS A 103 13.64 7.53 20.12
N SER A 104 12.89 8.42 19.48
CA SER A 104 12.78 9.83 19.84
C SER A 104 11.44 10.45 19.43
N ASN A 105 11.15 11.64 19.94
CA ASN A 105 9.98 12.43 19.50
C ASN A 105 10.03 12.81 18.01
N TYR A 106 11.22 12.86 17.43
CA TYR A 106 11.38 13.10 15.99
C TYR A 106 10.85 11.93 15.15
N ASP A 107 10.94 10.69 15.65
CA ASP A 107 10.37 9.51 14.97
C ASP A 107 8.84 9.53 15.01
N VAL A 108 8.25 10.05 16.09
CA VAL A 108 6.78 10.26 16.20
C VAL A 108 6.32 11.38 15.27
N ALA A 109 7.08 12.48 15.19
CA ALA A 109 6.80 13.57 14.26
C ALA A 109 6.91 13.12 12.79
N GLU A 110 7.90 12.28 12.46
CA GLU A 110 8.02 11.63 11.15
C GLU A 110 6.78 10.79 10.86
N TRP A 111 6.37 9.90 11.78
CA TRP A 111 5.19 9.06 11.62
C TRP A 111 3.92 9.88 11.34
N ALA A 112 3.70 10.95 12.11
CA ALA A 112 2.56 11.83 11.93
C ALA A 112 2.61 12.56 10.58
N THR A 113 3.79 13.07 10.19
CA THR A 113 4.01 13.74 8.91
C THR A 113 3.73 12.78 7.75
N MET A 114 4.26 11.57 7.82
CA MET A 114 4.03 10.51 6.85
C MET A 114 2.52 10.20 6.73
N GLY A 115 1.81 10.06 7.85
CA GLY A 115 0.36 9.82 7.90
C GLY A 115 -0.47 10.92 7.25
N VAL A 116 -0.23 12.17 7.63
CA VAL A 116 -0.99 13.34 7.16
C VAL A 116 -0.75 13.60 5.68
N PHE A 117 0.51 13.60 5.24
CA PHE A 117 0.87 14.11 3.92
C PHE A 117 1.00 13.03 2.84
N PHE A 118 1.39 11.80 3.17
CA PHE A 118 1.79 10.80 2.17
C PHE A 118 0.97 9.51 2.20
N ALA A 119 0.78 8.92 3.38
CA ALA A 119 0.18 7.60 3.57
C ALA A 119 -1.18 7.50 2.89
N ASP A 120 -1.39 6.46 2.08
CA ASP A 120 -2.59 6.21 1.26
C ASP A 120 -2.85 7.19 0.12
N LYS A 121 -2.54 8.49 0.26
CA LYS A 121 -2.78 9.51 -0.79
C LYS A 121 -1.99 9.16 -2.06
N MET A 122 -0.76 8.67 -1.90
CA MET A 122 0.09 8.27 -3.03
C MET A 122 -0.40 6.97 -3.71
N ARG A 123 -0.86 5.98 -2.93
CA ARG A 123 -1.50 4.76 -3.47
C ARG A 123 -2.78 5.09 -4.22
N THR A 124 -3.59 5.98 -3.66
CA THR A 124 -4.83 6.45 -4.29
C THR A 124 -4.58 7.20 -5.59
N LEU A 125 -3.58 8.08 -5.62
CA LEU A 125 -3.11 8.72 -6.86
C LEU A 125 -2.73 7.68 -7.92
N PHE A 126 -1.99 6.63 -7.55
CA PHE A 126 -1.64 5.56 -8.49
C PHE A 126 -2.87 4.82 -9.03
N CYS A 127 -3.83 4.47 -8.19
CA CYS A 127 -5.08 3.84 -8.65
C CYS A 127 -5.80 4.72 -9.68
N ILE A 128 -5.94 6.01 -9.40
CA ILE A 128 -6.56 6.98 -10.30
C ILE A 128 -5.75 7.08 -11.61
N LEU A 129 -4.42 7.20 -11.53
CA LEU A 129 -3.54 7.29 -12.70
C LEU A 129 -3.55 6.00 -13.55
N PHE A 130 -3.71 4.84 -12.92
CA PHE A 130 -3.83 3.56 -13.60
C PHE A 130 -5.09 3.54 -14.48
N GLY A 131 -6.23 3.92 -13.89
CA GLY A 131 -7.49 4.08 -14.62
C GLY A 131 -7.40 5.09 -15.76
N ALA A 132 -6.79 6.25 -15.51
CA ALA A 132 -6.52 7.23 -16.56
C ALA A 132 -5.66 6.66 -17.70
N GLY A 133 -4.66 5.85 -17.34
CA GLY A 133 -3.80 5.11 -18.27
C GLY A 133 -4.56 4.16 -19.19
N VAL A 134 -5.66 3.55 -18.73
CA VAL A 134 -6.53 2.70 -19.56
C VAL A 134 -7.17 3.52 -20.69
N ILE A 135 -7.70 4.70 -20.38
CA ILE A 135 -8.32 5.59 -21.37
C ILE A 135 -7.29 6.03 -22.40
N TYR A 136 -6.14 6.56 -21.97
CA TYR A 136 -5.11 7.03 -22.90
C TYR A 136 -4.51 5.91 -23.75
N LEU A 137 -4.30 4.72 -23.18
CA LEU A 137 -3.82 3.55 -23.94
C LEU A 137 -4.82 3.16 -25.03
N THR A 138 -6.08 2.96 -24.63
CA THR A 138 -7.10 2.42 -25.54
C THR A 138 -7.45 3.41 -26.63
N GLN A 139 -7.56 4.70 -26.31
CA GLN A 139 -7.77 5.76 -27.30
C GLN A 139 -6.61 5.80 -28.30
N ARG A 140 -5.36 5.87 -27.81
CA ARG A 140 -4.19 5.90 -28.69
C ARG A 140 -4.10 4.67 -29.58
N THR A 141 -4.43 3.49 -29.05
CA THR A 141 -4.39 2.26 -29.85
C THR A 141 -5.43 2.29 -30.97
N ILE A 142 -6.60 2.88 -30.73
CA ILE A 142 -7.63 3.08 -31.75
C ILE A 142 -7.16 4.12 -32.78
N ASP A 143 -6.60 5.23 -32.33
CA ASP A 143 -6.08 6.30 -33.21
C ASP A 143 -4.93 5.80 -34.11
N ASP A 144 -4.16 4.83 -33.62
CA ASP A 144 -3.08 4.15 -34.36
C ASP A 144 -3.60 2.96 -35.21
N GLY A 145 -4.93 2.76 -35.33
CA GLY A 145 -5.56 1.70 -36.14
C GLY A 145 -5.46 0.28 -35.55
N GLY A 146 -5.03 0.16 -34.29
CA GLY A 146 -4.79 -1.10 -33.59
C GLY A 146 -6.03 -1.69 -32.90
N ARG A 147 -5.84 -2.89 -32.31
CA ARG A 147 -6.88 -3.61 -31.54
C ARG A 147 -6.69 -3.39 -30.03
N PRO A 148 -7.43 -2.47 -29.38
CA PRO A 148 -7.20 -2.11 -27.98
C PRO A 148 -7.46 -3.25 -27.00
N LEU A 149 -8.41 -4.16 -27.29
CA LEU A 149 -8.76 -5.30 -26.42
C LEU A 149 -7.54 -6.18 -26.13
N TRP A 150 -6.91 -6.68 -27.20
CA TRP A 150 -5.81 -7.63 -27.09
C TRP A 150 -4.58 -7.00 -26.46
N LEU A 151 -4.24 -5.78 -26.85
CA LEU A 151 -3.10 -5.08 -26.27
C LEU A 151 -3.32 -4.78 -24.78
N TYR A 152 -4.53 -4.36 -24.40
CA TYR A 152 -4.88 -4.09 -23.01
C TYR A 152 -4.67 -5.33 -22.12
N TYR A 153 -5.37 -6.43 -22.43
CA TYR A 153 -5.32 -7.62 -21.59
C TYR A 153 -3.92 -8.26 -21.55
N ARG A 154 -3.16 -8.23 -22.64
CA ARG A 154 -1.75 -8.67 -22.61
C ARG A 154 -0.92 -7.83 -21.65
N ARG A 155 -1.03 -6.49 -21.70
CA ARG A 155 -0.31 -5.61 -20.77
C ARG A 155 -0.68 -5.89 -19.32
N ILE A 156 -1.96 -6.10 -19.03
CA ILE A 156 -2.44 -6.41 -17.68
C ILE A 156 -1.93 -7.76 -17.19
N LEU A 157 -2.02 -8.81 -18.03
CA LEU A 157 -1.55 -10.14 -17.65
C LEU A 157 -0.04 -10.20 -17.42
N ILE A 158 0.76 -9.52 -18.26
CA ILE A 158 2.20 -9.42 -18.05
C ILE A 158 2.50 -8.63 -16.77
N LEU A 159 1.76 -7.54 -16.51
CA LEU A 159 1.93 -6.76 -15.28
C LEU A 159 1.56 -7.58 -14.03
N LEU A 160 0.53 -8.44 -14.12
CA LEU A 160 0.14 -9.37 -13.06
C LEU A 160 1.29 -10.35 -12.74
N VAL A 161 1.96 -10.87 -13.77
CA VAL A 161 3.13 -11.75 -13.60
C VAL A 161 4.31 -10.99 -12.99
N ILE A 162 4.61 -9.78 -13.49
CA ILE A 162 5.68 -8.94 -12.93
C ILE A 162 5.40 -8.63 -11.45
N GLY A 163 4.16 -8.27 -11.11
CA GLY A 163 3.73 -8.03 -9.74
C GLY A 163 3.84 -9.28 -8.86
N ALA A 164 3.42 -10.44 -9.35
CA ALA A 164 3.60 -11.70 -8.62
C ALA A 164 5.09 -12.02 -8.39
N MET A 165 5.94 -11.88 -9.40
CA MET A 165 7.38 -12.08 -9.22
C MET A 165 7.96 -11.10 -8.21
N HIS A 166 7.57 -9.82 -8.29
CA HIS A 166 8.02 -8.80 -7.35
C HIS A 166 7.56 -9.10 -5.92
N ALA A 167 6.28 -9.40 -5.71
CA ALA A 167 5.68 -9.64 -4.39
C ALA A 167 6.33 -10.83 -3.66
N TYR A 168 6.47 -11.96 -4.37
CA TYR A 168 6.93 -13.22 -3.78
C TYR A 168 8.45 -13.33 -3.74
N LEU A 169 9.17 -12.74 -4.69
CA LEU A 169 10.64 -12.90 -4.81
C LEU A 169 11.41 -11.70 -4.27
N VAL A 170 10.88 -10.48 -4.33
CA VAL A 170 11.59 -9.24 -3.91
C VAL A 170 11.07 -8.67 -2.59
N TRP A 171 9.81 -8.22 -2.55
CA TRP A 171 9.24 -7.53 -1.39
C TRP A 171 7.72 -7.70 -1.30
N HIS A 172 7.16 -7.91 -0.10
CA HIS A 172 5.74 -8.27 0.08
C HIS A 172 4.75 -7.14 -0.19
N GLY A 173 5.14 -5.87 -0.05
CA GLY A 173 4.25 -4.72 -0.23
C GLY A 173 3.99 -4.32 -1.70
N ASP A 174 4.03 -5.27 -2.64
CA ASP A 174 3.79 -5.03 -4.06
C ASP A 174 2.40 -4.46 -4.35
N ILE A 175 2.34 -3.39 -5.14
CA ILE A 175 1.07 -2.81 -5.62
C ILE A 175 0.69 -3.27 -7.04
N LEU A 176 1.66 -3.77 -7.81
CA LEU A 176 1.49 -4.06 -9.23
C LEU A 176 0.51 -5.21 -9.45
N PHE A 177 0.61 -6.28 -8.66
CA PHE A 177 -0.30 -7.42 -8.72
C PHE A 177 -1.73 -6.98 -8.43
N MET A 178 -1.94 -6.24 -7.34
CA MET A 178 -3.27 -5.77 -6.93
C MET A 178 -3.89 -4.91 -8.02
N TYR A 179 -3.11 -3.99 -8.60
CA TYR A 179 -3.61 -3.11 -9.66
C TYR A 179 -3.89 -3.85 -10.96
N ALA A 180 -3.06 -4.81 -11.33
CA ALA A 180 -3.29 -5.64 -12.50
C ALA A 180 -4.53 -6.52 -12.33
N ALA A 181 -4.73 -7.12 -11.15
CA ALA A 181 -5.89 -7.95 -10.82
C ALA A 181 -7.20 -7.16 -10.97
N ILE A 182 -7.28 -5.97 -10.35
CA ILE A 182 -8.42 -5.06 -10.49
C ILE A 182 -8.54 -4.57 -11.95
N GLY A 183 -7.42 -4.35 -12.63
CA GLY A 183 -7.35 -3.97 -14.03
C GLY A 183 -8.05 -4.94 -14.98
N LEU A 184 -8.14 -6.24 -14.65
CA LEU A 184 -8.85 -7.22 -15.49
C LEU A 184 -10.32 -6.84 -15.75
N TYR A 185 -10.94 -6.10 -14.82
CA TYR A 185 -12.33 -5.69 -14.87
C TYR A 185 -12.58 -4.36 -15.60
N LEU A 186 -11.56 -3.52 -15.82
CA LEU A 186 -11.77 -2.12 -16.24
C LEU A 186 -12.12 -1.94 -17.72
N TYR A 187 -11.75 -2.89 -18.58
CA TYR A 187 -11.84 -2.72 -20.03
C TYR A 187 -13.26 -2.36 -20.55
N PRO A 188 -14.35 -2.99 -20.08
CA PRO A 188 -15.70 -2.64 -20.52
C PRO A 188 -16.06 -1.18 -20.21
N PHE A 189 -15.62 -0.67 -19.06
CA PHE A 189 -15.98 0.67 -18.58
C PHE A 189 -15.49 1.79 -19.50
N ARG A 190 -14.43 1.57 -20.28
CA ARG A 190 -13.86 2.58 -21.19
C ARG A 190 -14.87 3.13 -22.21
N ARG A 191 -15.98 2.43 -22.48
CA ARG A 191 -17.01 2.87 -23.44
C ARG A 191 -17.97 3.91 -22.86
N PHE A 192 -18.11 3.99 -21.53
CA PHE A 192 -19.03 4.92 -20.89
C PHE A 192 -18.56 6.37 -20.95
N SER A 193 -19.51 7.31 -20.89
CA SER A 193 -19.21 8.75 -20.81
C SER A 193 -18.48 9.09 -19.50
N SER A 194 -17.80 10.24 -19.44
CA SER A 194 -17.16 10.71 -18.20
C SER A 194 -18.16 10.85 -17.04
N LYS A 195 -19.36 11.39 -17.31
CA LYS A 195 -20.44 11.54 -16.31
C LYS A 195 -20.89 10.18 -15.78
N THR A 196 -21.14 9.23 -16.68
CA THR A 196 -21.54 7.86 -16.30
C THR A 196 -20.47 7.17 -15.47
N LEU A 197 -19.19 7.28 -15.84
CA LEU A 197 -18.08 6.75 -15.05
C LEU A 197 -18.01 7.38 -13.65
N GLY A 198 -18.26 8.68 -13.53
CA GLY A 198 -18.33 9.36 -12.25
C GLY A 198 -19.39 8.77 -11.32
N TRP A 199 -20.61 8.56 -11.85
CA TRP A 199 -21.70 7.95 -11.08
C TRP A 199 -21.44 6.48 -10.72
N ILE A 200 -20.86 5.69 -11.63
CA ILE A 200 -20.45 4.31 -11.34
C ILE A 200 -19.40 4.29 -10.23
N SER A 201 -18.38 5.16 -10.33
CA SER A 201 -17.36 5.28 -9.29
C SER A 201 -17.99 5.63 -7.94
N LEU A 202 -18.90 6.60 -7.90
CA LEU A 202 -19.58 7.00 -6.66
C LEU A 202 -20.41 5.85 -6.09
N GLY A 203 -21.18 5.15 -6.92
CA GLY A 203 -21.99 4.00 -6.49
C GLY A 203 -21.16 2.87 -5.88
N ILE A 204 -20.05 2.49 -6.54
CA ILE A 204 -19.13 1.46 -6.02
C ILE A 204 -18.45 1.94 -4.74
N PHE A 205 -18.06 3.22 -4.66
CA PHE A 205 -17.50 3.81 -3.44
C PHE A 205 -18.48 3.76 -2.26
N LEU A 206 -19.74 4.16 -2.46
CA LEU A 206 -20.76 4.10 -1.42
C LEU A 206 -21.04 2.67 -0.97
N LEU A 207 -21.05 1.71 -1.90
CA LEU A 207 -21.15 0.29 -1.57
C LEU A 207 -19.93 -0.17 -0.75
N PHE A 208 -18.72 0.20 -1.15
CA PHE A 208 -17.49 -0.11 -0.42
C PHE A 208 -17.53 0.43 1.01
N VAL A 209 -17.87 1.71 1.18
CA VAL A 209 -18.01 2.35 2.51
C VAL A 209 -19.07 1.64 3.34
N SER A 210 -20.24 1.30 2.75
CA SER A 210 -21.30 0.57 3.45
C SER A 210 -20.85 -0.81 3.94
N VAL A 211 -20.11 -1.56 3.11
CA VAL A 211 -19.56 -2.87 3.48
C VAL A 211 -18.54 -2.74 4.61
N ILE A 212 -17.60 -1.79 4.51
CA ILE A 212 -16.60 -1.53 5.57
C ILE A 212 -17.29 -1.11 6.86
N TRP A 213 -18.28 -0.23 6.78
CA TRP A 213 -19.01 0.26 7.95
C TRP A 213 -19.79 -0.86 8.64
N THR A 214 -20.46 -1.71 7.85
CA THR A 214 -21.16 -2.90 8.36
C THR A 214 -20.19 -3.88 9.01
N ALA A 215 -19.05 -4.16 8.37
CA ALA A 215 -18.03 -5.03 8.92
C ALA A 215 -17.46 -4.48 10.25
N ALA A 216 -17.19 -3.18 10.31
CA ALA A 216 -16.74 -2.51 11.53
C ALA A 216 -17.78 -2.58 12.65
N ALA A 217 -19.06 -2.35 12.35
CA ALA A 217 -20.15 -2.46 13.31
C ALA A 217 -20.27 -3.90 13.86
N VAL A 218 -20.16 -4.92 13.00
CA VAL A 218 -20.16 -6.33 13.41
C VAL A 218 -18.95 -6.65 14.29
N MET A 219 -17.74 -6.24 13.90
CA MET A 219 -16.52 -6.43 14.69
C MET A 219 -16.63 -5.78 16.07
N TYR A 220 -17.20 -4.57 16.13
CA TYR A 220 -17.46 -3.89 17.39
C TYR A 220 -18.41 -4.69 18.28
N GLN A 221 -19.53 -5.17 17.75
CA GLN A 221 -20.50 -5.99 18.49
C GLN A 221 -19.87 -7.28 19.02
N ILE A 222 -19.05 -7.96 18.20
CA ILE A 222 -18.33 -9.15 18.67
C ILE A 222 -17.36 -8.77 19.79
N ARG A 223 -16.66 -7.63 19.69
CA ARG A 223 -15.71 -7.19 20.71
C ARG A 223 -16.38 -6.84 22.04
N THR A 224 -17.45 -6.05 22.03
CA THR A 224 -18.14 -5.63 23.25
C THR A 224 -18.86 -6.79 23.92
N ARG A 225 -19.77 -7.45 23.19
CA ARG A 225 -20.54 -8.58 23.72
C ARG A 225 -19.63 -9.75 24.08
N GLY A 226 -18.60 -10.02 23.29
CA GLY A 226 -17.60 -11.04 23.58
C GLY A 226 -16.84 -10.79 24.87
N SER A 227 -16.45 -9.53 25.16
CA SER A 227 -15.79 -9.17 26.42
C SER A 227 -16.69 -9.35 27.64
N GLU A 228 -17.98 -9.05 27.52
CA GLU A 228 -18.96 -9.28 28.58
C GLU A 228 -19.22 -10.78 28.81
N LEU A 229 -19.28 -11.56 27.73
CA LEU A 229 -19.42 -13.01 27.80
C LEU A 229 -18.19 -13.65 28.45
N GLU A 230 -16.98 -13.21 28.12
CA GLU A 230 -15.75 -13.66 28.76
C GLU A 230 -15.80 -13.40 30.27
N LYS A 231 -16.15 -12.18 30.70
CA LYS A 231 -16.29 -11.85 32.13
C LYS A 231 -17.35 -12.71 32.83
N ARG A 232 -18.44 -13.08 32.14
CA ARG A 232 -19.47 -13.98 32.68
C ARG A 232 -18.94 -15.41 32.84
N VAL A 233 -18.25 -15.93 31.82
CA VAL A 233 -17.63 -17.26 31.84
C VAL A 233 -16.60 -17.36 32.96
N LEU A 234 -15.71 -16.36 33.08
CA LEU A 234 -14.66 -16.34 34.11
C LEU A 234 -15.26 -16.31 35.52
N ARG A 235 -16.23 -15.43 35.79
CA ARG A 235 -16.91 -15.39 37.10
C ARG A 235 -17.58 -16.73 37.46
N LYS A 236 -18.23 -17.38 36.49
CA LYS A 236 -18.88 -18.68 36.71
C LYS A 236 -17.86 -19.79 36.96
N ALA A 237 -16.74 -19.78 36.24
CA ALA A 237 -15.67 -20.74 36.42
C ALA A 237 -14.95 -20.56 37.77
N GLU A 238 -14.66 -19.31 38.17
CA GLU A 238 -14.06 -18.97 39.46
C GLU A 238 -14.95 -19.38 40.63
N ALA A 239 -16.26 -19.13 40.54
CA ALA A 239 -17.21 -19.59 41.55
C ALA A 239 -17.25 -21.12 41.68
N ALA A 240 -17.07 -21.86 40.57
CA ALA A 240 -17.08 -23.33 40.58
C ALA A 240 -15.82 -23.96 41.18
N ILE A 241 -14.70 -23.23 41.26
CA ILE A 241 -13.44 -23.71 41.83
C ILE A 241 -13.07 -23.03 43.15
N ALA A 242 -13.92 -22.15 43.68
CA ALA A 242 -13.65 -21.34 44.86
C ALA A 242 -13.34 -22.17 46.13
N SER A 243 -13.83 -23.42 46.20
CA SER A 243 -13.58 -24.34 47.32
C SER A 243 -12.37 -25.28 47.13
N LYS A 244 -11.65 -25.20 46.00
CA LYS A 244 -10.56 -26.13 45.63
C LYS A 244 -9.17 -25.55 45.98
N THR A 245 -8.98 -25.04 47.20
CA THR A 245 -7.76 -24.31 47.59
C THR A 245 -6.55 -25.20 47.91
N ASP A 246 -6.78 -26.49 48.21
CA ASP A 246 -5.77 -27.41 48.72
C ASP A 246 -5.25 -28.42 47.65
N GLU A 247 -5.65 -28.25 46.38
CA GLU A 247 -5.23 -29.11 45.26
C GLU A 247 -3.80 -28.78 44.79
N SER A 248 -3.10 -29.76 44.20
CA SER A 248 -1.80 -29.50 43.59
C SER A 248 -1.92 -28.47 42.44
N PRO A 249 -0.85 -27.73 42.10
CA PRO A 249 -0.90 -26.74 41.03
C PRO A 249 -1.41 -27.29 39.68
N ALA A 250 -1.10 -28.55 39.37
CA ALA A 250 -1.56 -29.20 38.14
C ALA A 250 -3.06 -29.54 38.20
N GLU A 251 -3.56 -30.05 39.33
CA GLU A 251 -4.98 -30.37 39.53
C GLU A 251 -5.84 -29.11 39.53
N PHE A 252 -5.38 -28.04 40.19
CA PHE A 252 -6.05 -26.75 40.19
C PHE A 252 -6.18 -26.17 38.78
N LEU A 253 -5.12 -26.27 37.96
CA LEU A 253 -5.14 -25.81 36.56
C LEU A 253 -6.13 -26.63 35.70
N ASN A 254 -6.18 -27.95 35.89
CA ASN A 254 -7.15 -28.81 35.21
C ASN A 254 -8.58 -28.47 35.63
N ALA A 255 -8.85 -28.36 36.93
CA ALA A 255 -10.15 -27.98 37.47
C ALA A 255 -10.62 -26.61 36.95
N ARG A 256 -9.69 -25.65 36.85
CA ARG A 256 -9.95 -24.32 36.25
C ARG A 256 -10.30 -24.42 34.76
N GLY A 257 -9.61 -25.30 34.02
CA GLY A 257 -9.90 -25.58 32.61
C GLY A 257 -11.28 -26.18 32.39
N ASP A 258 -11.65 -27.18 33.20
CA ASP A 258 -12.95 -27.86 33.14
C ASP A 258 -14.10 -26.94 33.54
N ALA A 259 -13.92 -26.15 34.60
CA ALA A 259 -14.91 -25.17 35.03
C ALA A 259 -15.17 -24.10 33.94
N ARG A 260 -14.12 -23.65 33.25
CA ARG A 260 -14.26 -22.75 32.08
C ARG A 260 -15.00 -23.42 30.94
N LEU A 261 -14.65 -24.66 30.61
CA LEU A 261 -15.30 -25.42 29.54
C LEU A 261 -16.81 -25.59 29.82
N ALA A 262 -17.17 -25.97 31.04
CA ALA A 262 -18.56 -26.09 31.49
C ALA A 262 -19.30 -24.73 31.43
N ALA A 263 -18.65 -23.65 31.85
CA ALA A 263 -19.22 -22.31 31.78
C ALA A 263 -19.46 -21.86 30.32
N VAL A 264 -18.53 -22.12 29.39
CA VAL A 264 -18.72 -21.85 27.96
C VAL A 264 -19.86 -22.68 27.38
N ASN A 265 -19.91 -23.99 27.68
CA ASN A 265 -20.96 -24.89 27.19
C ASN A 265 -22.35 -24.52 27.70
N SER A 266 -22.44 -23.79 28.83
CA SER A 266 -23.72 -23.29 29.36
C SER A 266 -24.28 -22.07 28.64
N LEU A 267 -23.51 -21.44 27.74
CA LEU A 267 -23.98 -20.33 26.91
C LEU A 267 -24.86 -20.84 25.75
N GLN A 268 -25.78 -19.99 25.28
CA GLN A 268 -26.48 -20.24 24.02
C GLN A 268 -25.50 -20.32 22.84
N TRP A 269 -25.85 -21.07 21.80
CA TRP A 269 -24.99 -21.26 20.63
C TRP A 269 -24.53 -19.94 19.98
N ALA A 270 -25.40 -18.92 19.94
CA ALA A 270 -25.06 -17.61 19.39
C ALA A 270 -24.03 -16.87 20.25
N ASP A 271 -24.13 -16.97 21.57
CA ASP A 271 -23.15 -16.41 22.51
C ASP A 271 -21.82 -17.17 22.45
N GLN A 272 -21.86 -18.50 22.26
CA GLN A 272 -20.64 -19.29 22.01
C GLN A 272 -19.93 -18.84 20.73
N LEU A 273 -20.69 -18.57 19.66
CA LEU A 273 -20.13 -18.07 18.40
C LEU A 273 -19.47 -16.69 18.57
N ILE A 274 -20.13 -15.77 19.29
CA ILE A 274 -19.60 -14.43 19.57
C ILE A 274 -18.36 -14.51 20.46
N LEU A 275 -18.40 -15.30 21.53
CA LEU A 275 -17.26 -15.51 22.42
C LEU A 275 -16.07 -16.11 21.65
N ARG A 276 -16.32 -17.10 20.79
CA ARG A 276 -15.29 -17.69 19.92
C ARG A 276 -14.68 -16.65 18.98
N GLY A 277 -15.52 -15.83 18.33
CA GLY A 277 -15.06 -14.74 17.46
C GLY A 277 -14.21 -13.72 18.21
N TYR A 278 -14.65 -13.32 19.40
CA TYR A 278 -13.92 -12.39 20.27
C TYR A 278 -12.57 -12.95 20.74
N LEU A 279 -12.52 -14.20 21.21
CA LEU A 279 -11.26 -14.84 21.63
C LEU A 279 -10.31 -15.02 20.44
N GLY A 280 -10.83 -15.33 19.26
CA GLY A 280 -10.08 -15.35 18.00
C GLY A 280 -9.48 -13.98 17.66
N MET A 281 -10.28 -12.92 17.73
CA MET A 281 -9.79 -11.55 17.51
C MET A 281 -8.78 -11.12 18.56
N ARG A 282 -9.03 -11.40 19.85
CA ARG A 282 -8.13 -11.06 20.95
C ARG A 282 -6.79 -11.76 20.83
N SER A 283 -6.80 -13.05 20.48
CA SER A 283 -5.56 -13.81 20.26
C SER A 283 -4.77 -13.25 19.07
N SER A 284 -5.44 -12.72 18.05
CA SER A 284 -4.81 -12.15 16.85
C SER A 284 -4.44 -10.67 16.97
N GLY A 285 -5.08 -9.91 17.87
CA GLY A 285 -4.99 -8.45 17.94
C GLY A 285 -4.08 -7.89 19.04
N GLY A 286 -3.49 -8.73 19.89
CA GLY A 286 -2.45 -8.30 20.83
C GLY A 286 -1.11 -8.09 20.13
N GLN A 287 -0.28 -7.17 20.63
CA GLN A 287 1.13 -7.13 20.21
C GLN A 287 1.78 -8.48 20.54
N ARG A 288 2.53 -9.02 19.58
CA ARG A 288 3.27 -10.28 19.70
C ARG A 288 4.75 -10.02 19.48
N PRO A 289 5.47 -9.55 20.53
CA PRO A 289 6.88 -9.20 20.43
C PRO A 289 7.73 -10.36 19.90
N ASP A 290 7.34 -11.61 20.18
CA ASP A 290 7.97 -12.82 19.66
C ASP A 290 7.85 -12.95 18.13
N GLU A 291 6.68 -12.68 17.56
CA GLU A 291 6.48 -12.72 16.10
C GLU A 291 7.25 -11.59 15.40
N ILE A 292 7.29 -10.41 16.02
CA ILE A 292 7.99 -9.24 15.49
C ILE A 292 9.51 -9.47 15.55
N THR A 293 10.04 -9.95 16.67
CA THR A 293 11.47 -10.34 16.78
C THR A 293 11.83 -11.48 15.82
N ARG A 294 10.93 -12.44 15.59
CA ARG A 294 11.15 -13.51 14.60
C ARG A 294 11.25 -12.95 13.19
N LYS A 295 10.39 -12.01 12.80
CA LYS A 295 10.49 -11.31 11.51
C LYS A 295 11.80 -10.53 11.42
N ILE A 296 12.20 -9.82 12.48
CA ILE A 296 13.48 -9.09 12.51
C ILE A 296 14.66 -10.03 12.23
N ARG A 297 14.75 -11.18 12.92
CA ARG A 297 15.81 -12.16 12.67
C ARG A 297 15.73 -12.79 11.28
N MET A 298 14.53 -13.15 10.82
CA MET A 298 14.34 -13.78 9.51
C MET A 298 14.81 -12.88 8.37
N TYR A 299 14.49 -11.59 8.41
CA TYR A 299 14.86 -10.65 7.36
C TYR A 299 16.25 -10.04 7.56
N GLY A 300 16.75 -9.94 8.80
CA GLY A 300 18.09 -9.42 9.10
C GLY A 300 19.21 -10.46 8.92
N GLU A 301 18.97 -11.73 9.27
CA GLU A 301 20.00 -12.78 9.35
C GLU A 301 19.59 -14.09 8.66
N GLY A 302 18.32 -14.25 8.27
CA GLY A 302 17.77 -15.49 7.73
C GLY A 302 18.10 -15.75 6.26
N SER A 303 17.67 -16.91 5.74
CA SER A 303 17.89 -17.28 4.34
C SER A 303 16.88 -16.65 3.39
N TYR A 304 17.31 -16.41 2.14
CA TYR A 304 16.42 -15.90 1.08
C TYR A 304 15.16 -16.75 0.88
N PHE A 305 15.32 -18.08 0.82
CA PHE A 305 14.19 -18.99 0.67
C PHE A 305 13.24 -18.99 1.89
N GLY A 306 13.77 -18.73 3.09
CA GLY A 306 12.95 -18.50 4.28
C GLY A 306 12.02 -17.31 4.10
N MET A 307 12.55 -16.18 3.64
CA MET A 307 11.76 -14.98 3.33
C MET A 307 10.75 -15.19 2.20
N VAL A 308 11.11 -15.91 1.13
CA VAL A 308 10.17 -16.23 0.04
C VAL A 308 9.00 -17.08 0.56
N LYS A 309 9.28 -18.09 1.39
CA LYS A 309 8.25 -18.96 1.98
C LYS A 309 7.33 -18.19 2.91
N ASP A 310 7.87 -17.28 3.70
CA ASP A 310 7.10 -16.41 4.59
C ASP A 310 6.12 -15.53 3.80
N ARG A 311 6.64 -14.81 2.79
CA ARG A 311 5.82 -13.97 1.90
C ARG A 311 4.78 -14.76 1.13
N ALA A 312 5.12 -15.96 0.64
CA ALA A 312 4.16 -16.80 -0.07
C ALA A 312 2.95 -17.15 0.81
N LYS A 313 3.16 -17.43 2.10
CA LYS A 313 2.05 -17.72 3.03
C LYS A 313 1.18 -16.50 3.30
N GLU A 314 1.80 -15.33 3.44
CA GLU A 314 1.10 -14.07 3.71
C GLU A 314 0.30 -13.59 2.49
N LEU A 315 0.88 -13.71 1.29
CA LEU A 315 0.34 -13.10 0.08
C LEU A 315 -0.66 -13.99 -0.67
N PHE A 316 -0.59 -15.32 -0.53
CA PHE A 316 -1.37 -16.24 -1.38
C PHE A 316 -2.88 -15.97 -1.33
N PHE A 317 -3.47 -15.97 -0.13
CA PHE A 317 -4.90 -15.71 0.04
C PHE A 317 -5.28 -14.27 -0.28
N MET A 318 -4.40 -13.32 0.05
CA MET A 318 -4.61 -11.91 -0.28
C MET A 318 -4.70 -11.72 -1.81
N HIS A 319 -3.77 -12.29 -2.57
CA HIS A 319 -3.71 -12.20 -4.02
C HIS A 319 -4.89 -12.89 -4.69
N ILE A 320 -5.32 -14.06 -4.19
CA ILE A 320 -6.54 -14.71 -4.67
C ILE A 320 -7.75 -13.81 -4.42
N GLY A 321 -7.86 -13.21 -3.23
CA GLY A 321 -8.91 -12.26 -2.90
C GLY A 321 -8.97 -11.06 -3.86
N MET A 322 -7.81 -10.53 -4.27
CA MET A 322 -7.71 -9.42 -5.22
C MET A 322 -8.21 -9.74 -6.63
N LEU A 323 -8.22 -11.03 -7.02
CA LEU A 323 -8.77 -11.50 -8.29
C LEU A 323 -10.29 -11.70 -8.27
N THR A 324 -10.95 -11.45 -7.13
CA THR A 324 -12.40 -11.60 -6.99
C THR A 324 -13.13 -10.26 -7.17
N PRO A 325 -14.46 -10.27 -7.36
CA PRO A 325 -15.27 -9.04 -7.33
C PRO A 325 -15.14 -8.23 -6.03
N LEU A 326 -14.81 -8.88 -4.90
CA LEU A 326 -14.56 -8.17 -3.63
C LEU A 326 -13.24 -7.39 -3.69
N GLY A 327 -12.21 -7.96 -4.32
CA GLY A 327 -10.97 -7.25 -4.65
C GLY A 327 -11.24 -6.02 -5.51
N PHE A 328 -12.08 -6.17 -6.54
CA PHE A 328 -12.52 -5.05 -7.37
C PHE A 328 -13.28 -3.97 -6.58
N LEU A 329 -14.15 -4.35 -5.64
CA LEU A 329 -14.87 -3.39 -4.78
C LEU A 329 -13.91 -2.52 -3.94
N SER A 330 -12.76 -3.04 -3.54
CA SER A 330 -11.82 -2.34 -2.65
C SER A 330 -11.20 -1.08 -3.28
N MET A 331 -10.80 -1.12 -4.57
CA MET A 331 -10.12 0.01 -5.23
C MET A 331 -10.55 0.25 -6.68
N GLY A 332 -11.42 -0.58 -7.26
CA GLY A 332 -11.89 -0.43 -8.64
C GLY A 332 -12.61 0.88 -8.90
N TRP A 333 -13.30 1.41 -7.89
CA TRP A 333 -13.93 2.73 -7.95
C TRP A 333 -12.92 3.86 -8.17
N LEU A 334 -11.73 3.82 -7.55
CA LEU A 334 -10.67 4.81 -7.77
C LEU A 334 -10.14 4.77 -9.21
N MET A 335 -10.00 3.57 -9.78
CA MET A 335 -9.57 3.41 -11.16
C MET A 335 -10.65 3.93 -12.13
N ILE A 336 -11.92 3.64 -11.87
CA ILE A 336 -13.04 4.20 -12.64
C ILE A 336 -13.11 5.73 -12.52
N LEU A 337 -12.87 6.29 -11.34
CA LEU A 337 -12.73 7.74 -11.13
C LEU A 337 -11.62 8.30 -12.02
N GLY A 338 -10.46 7.64 -12.06
CA GLY A 338 -9.36 7.97 -12.96
C GLY A 338 -9.75 7.96 -14.44
N MET A 339 -10.55 6.98 -14.88
CA MET A 339 -11.09 6.94 -16.23
C MET A 339 -12.03 8.13 -16.51
N SER A 340 -12.87 8.51 -15.55
CA SER A 340 -13.76 9.67 -15.64
C SER A 340 -12.95 10.97 -15.80
N LEU A 341 -11.93 11.17 -14.96
CA LEU A 341 -11.05 12.34 -14.94
C LEU A 341 -10.18 12.46 -16.20
N ALA A 342 -9.73 11.34 -16.76
CA ALA A 342 -9.04 11.34 -18.04
C ALA A 342 -9.95 11.85 -19.17
N LYS A 343 -11.22 11.43 -19.18
CA LYS A 343 -12.19 11.82 -20.22
C LYS A 343 -12.68 13.26 -20.10
N ASN A 344 -12.79 13.82 -18.89
CA ASN A 344 -13.19 15.22 -18.72
C ASN A 344 -12.01 16.21 -18.78
N GLY A 345 -10.79 15.73 -19.05
CA GLY A 345 -9.63 16.58 -19.29
C GLY A 345 -8.97 17.15 -18.02
N PHE A 346 -9.26 16.60 -16.85
CA PHE A 346 -8.58 16.96 -15.59
C PHE A 346 -7.05 16.89 -15.74
N PHE A 347 -6.49 15.73 -16.11
CA PHE A 347 -5.03 15.58 -16.27
C PHE A 347 -4.43 16.43 -17.39
N ALA A 348 -5.25 16.83 -18.36
CA ALA A 348 -4.86 17.72 -19.46
C ALA A 348 -4.97 19.21 -19.09
N GLY A 349 -5.34 19.54 -17.84
CA GLY A 349 -5.46 20.93 -17.39
C GLY A 349 -6.66 21.68 -17.99
N LYS A 350 -7.63 20.97 -18.56
CA LYS A 350 -8.76 21.55 -19.31
C LYS A 350 -9.90 22.07 -18.45
N TRP A 351 -9.97 21.69 -17.17
CA TRP A 351 -10.94 22.31 -16.27
C TRP A 351 -10.67 23.82 -16.08
N PRO A 352 -11.71 24.60 -15.75
CA PRO A 352 -11.54 26.00 -15.33
C PRO A 352 -10.54 26.11 -14.18
N ILE A 353 -9.70 27.14 -14.21
CA ILE A 353 -8.62 27.32 -13.23
C ILE A 353 -9.13 27.40 -11.79
N GLU A 354 -10.32 27.98 -11.61
CA GLU A 354 -10.95 28.17 -10.29
C GLU A 354 -11.22 26.84 -9.59
N TRP A 355 -11.58 25.79 -10.33
CA TRP A 355 -11.81 24.47 -9.73
C TRP A 355 -10.53 23.88 -9.18
N TYR A 356 -9.42 23.98 -9.92
CA TYR A 356 -8.14 23.54 -9.38
C TYR A 356 -7.73 24.35 -8.14
N ARG A 357 -7.99 25.66 -8.11
CA ARG A 357 -7.73 26.51 -6.93
C ARG A 357 -8.57 26.12 -5.74
N VAL A 358 -9.86 25.83 -5.92
CA VAL A 358 -10.74 25.34 -4.86
C VAL A 358 -10.19 24.05 -4.27
N TRP A 359 -9.84 23.08 -5.12
CA TRP A 359 -9.26 21.82 -4.67
C TRP A 359 -7.93 22.01 -3.92
N ALA A 360 -7.01 22.81 -4.48
CA ALA A 360 -5.67 23.00 -3.91
C ALA A 360 -5.65 23.88 -2.65
N PHE A 361 -6.47 24.93 -2.57
CA PHE A 361 -6.36 25.95 -1.52
C PHE A 361 -7.53 25.99 -0.54
N ARG A 362 -8.63 25.28 -0.80
CA ARG A 362 -9.75 25.16 0.15
C ARG A 362 -9.92 23.73 0.63
N VAL A 363 -10.02 22.80 -0.30
CA VAL A 363 -10.29 21.39 0.02
C VAL A 363 -9.08 20.73 0.70
N VAL A 364 -7.86 20.89 0.18
CA VAL A 364 -6.66 20.30 0.80
C VAL A 364 -6.43 20.79 2.23
N PRO A 365 -6.40 22.10 2.53
CA PRO A 365 -6.19 22.53 3.92
C PRO A 365 -7.26 22.01 4.89
N ALA A 366 -8.54 22.06 4.49
CA ALA A 366 -9.62 21.51 5.32
C ALA A 366 -9.45 20.00 5.54
N ALA A 367 -9.06 19.27 4.49
CA ALA A 367 -8.85 17.84 4.57
C ALA A 367 -7.60 17.44 5.37
N TRP A 368 -6.55 18.26 5.37
CA TRP A 368 -5.40 18.08 6.25
C TRP A 368 -5.74 18.28 7.72
N ILE A 369 -6.58 19.27 8.04
CA ILE A 369 -7.04 19.46 9.43
C ILE A 369 -7.81 18.22 9.90
N ALA A 370 -8.70 17.69 9.06
CA ALA A 370 -9.43 16.46 9.37
C ALA A 370 -8.49 15.25 9.51
N GLU A 371 -7.52 15.08 8.60
CA GLU A 371 -6.57 13.97 8.67
C GLU A 371 -5.64 14.08 9.89
N ALA A 372 -5.16 15.28 10.21
CA ALA A 372 -4.35 15.54 11.40
C ALA A 372 -5.13 15.23 12.69
N PHE A 373 -6.42 15.57 12.73
CA PHE A 373 -7.30 15.18 13.84
C PHE A 373 -7.40 13.65 13.96
N PHE A 374 -7.57 12.92 12.86
CA PHE A 374 -7.63 11.46 12.91
C PHE A 374 -6.31 10.82 13.33
N ILE A 375 -5.17 11.30 12.83
CA ILE A 375 -3.84 10.83 13.25
C ILE A 375 -3.60 11.11 14.75
N LEU A 376 -4.02 12.29 15.23
CA LEU A 376 -3.93 12.62 16.65
C LEU A 376 -4.85 11.73 17.50
N ALA A 377 -6.05 11.42 17.03
CA ALA A 377 -6.96 10.50 17.70
C ALA A 377 -6.36 9.08 17.79
N ASP A 378 -5.81 8.56 16.69
CA ASP A 378 -5.10 7.27 16.65
C ASP A 378 -3.94 7.23 17.65
N TYR A 379 -3.21 8.35 17.81
CA TYR A 379 -2.08 8.46 18.73
C TYR A 379 -2.49 8.56 20.20
N LEU A 380 -3.49 9.38 20.53
CA LEU A 380 -3.93 9.61 21.92
C LEU A 380 -4.80 8.47 22.45
N TRP A 381 -5.56 7.81 21.58
CA TRP A 381 -6.55 6.79 21.94
C TRP A 381 -6.31 5.45 21.20
N PRO A 382 -5.09 4.87 21.26
CA PRO A 382 -4.77 3.66 20.52
C PRO A 382 -5.66 2.50 20.96
N GLY A 383 -6.50 2.01 20.04
CA GLY A 383 -7.31 0.81 20.25
C GLY A 383 -8.70 1.05 20.85
N THR A 384 -9.23 2.27 20.77
CA THR A 384 -10.58 2.59 21.27
C THR A 384 -11.66 2.23 20.25
N GLY A 385 -12.04 0.95 20.35
CA GLY A 385 -12.64 0.21 19.24
C GLY A 385 -14.02 0.61 18.72
N TYR A 386 -14.73 1.60 19.30
CA TYR A 386 -16.00 2.06 18.71
C TYR A 386 -15.79 3.25 17.78
N PHE A 387 -15.19 4.32 18.32
CA PHE A 387 -15.00 5.58 17.60
C PHE A 387 -14.10 5.38 16.37
N ASP A 388 -13.01 4.63 16.55
CA ASP A 388 -12.06 4.33 15.48
C ASP A 388 -12.70 3.49 14.37
N MET A 389 -13.34 2.37 14.74
CA MET A 389 -13.86 1.38 13.79
C MET A 389 -15.12 1.88 13.06
N VAL A 390 -16.07 2.47 13.78
CA VAL A 390 -17.41 2.77 13.24
C VAL A 390 -17.47 4.18 12.64
N LEU A 391 -16.66 5.12 13.10
CA LEU A 391 -16.73 6.51 12.63
C LEU A 391 -15.49 6.93 11.85
N ILE A 392 -14.29 6.82 12.43
CA ILE A 392 -13.06 7.32 11.81
C ILE A 392 -12.73 6.58 10.52
N VAL A 393 -12.73 5.24 10.54
CA VAL A 393 -12.33 4.42 9.37
C VAL A 393 -13.17 4.77 8.12
N PRO A 394 -14.52 4.74 8.14
CA PRO A 394 -15.33 5.12 6.99
C PRO A 394 -15.09 6.56 6.51
N LEU A 395 -14.97 7.52 7.44
CA LEU A 395 -14.75 8.94 7.10
C LEU A 395 -13.39 9.15 6.42
N ARG A 396 -12.34 8.48 6.91
CA ARG A 396 -11.01 8.52 6.27
C ARG A 396 -11.02 7.96 4.87
N GLN A 397 -11.82 6.92 4.57
CA GLN A 397 -11.95 6.39 3.21
C GLN A 397 -12.53 7.42 2.22
N ALA A 398 -13.38 8.34 2.68
CA ALA A 398 -13.86 9.46 1.86
C ALA A 398 -12.84 10.61 1.75
N LEU A 399 -12.04 10.81 2.80
CA LEU A 399 -11.08 11.90 2.90
C LEU A 399 -9.83 11.70 2.01
N ILE A 400 -9.31 10.47 1.94
CA ILE A 400 -8.06 10.17 1.22
C ILE A 400 -8.13 10.47 -0.30
N PRO A 401 -9.19 10.08 -1.04
CA PRO A 401 -9.34 10.44 -2.45
C PRO A 401 -9.44 11.95 -2.65
N THR A 402 -10.08 12.64 -1.71
CA THR A 402 -10.25 14.08 -1.72
C THR A 402 -8.89 14.78 -1.63
N LEU A 403 -8.02 14.36 -0.70
CA LEU A 403 -6.64 14.84 -0.61
C LEU A 403 -5.83 14.53 -1.88
N SER A 404 -5.98 13.32 -2.41
CA SER A 404 -5.28 12.88 -3.62
C SER A 404 -5.62 13.75 -4.84
N LEU A 405 -6.91 14.05 -5.06
CA LEU A 405 -7.36 14.96 -6.11
C LEU A 405 -6.89 16.40 -5.87
N GLY A 406 -6.85 16.82 -4.61
CA GLY A 406 -6.27 18.08 -4.18
C GLY A 406 -4.80 18.23 -4.57
N TYR A 407 -3.97 17.21 -4.29
CA TYR A 407 -2.56 17.18 -4.68
C TYR A 407 -2.39 17.21 -6.20
N ALA A 408 -3.15 16.39 -6.92
CA ALA A 408 -3.15 16.41 -8.38
C ALA A 408 -3.53 17.79 -8.93
N SER A 409 -4.50 18.47 -8.30
CA SER A 409 -4.92 19.82 -8.67
C SER A 409 -3.82 20.86 -8.42
N ALA A 410 -3.15 20.80 -7.28
CA ALA A 410 -2.03 21.68 -6.95
C ALA A 410 -0.87 21.51 -7.96
N ILE A 411 -0.56 20.28 -8.35
CA ILE A 411 0.45 19.99 -9.38
C ILE A 411 0.04 20.59 -10.74
N ILE A 412 -1.22 20.43 -11.14
CA ILE A 412 -1.72 21.01 -12.40
C ILE A 412 -1.68 22.54 -12.36
N LEU A 413 -2.01 23.18 -11.22
CA LEU A 413 -1.86 24.63 -11.04
C LEU A 413 -0.41 25.08 -11.19
N ALA A 414 0.53 24.38 -10.55
CA ALA A 414 1.95 24.69 -10.66
C ALA A 414 2.42 24.64 -12.13
N LEU A 415 1.97 23.63 -12.88
CA LEU A 415 2.24 23.50 -14.31
C LEU A 415 1.62 24.63 -15.13
N LYS A 416 0.35 24.98 -14.89
CA LYS A 416 -0.33 26.07 -15.62
C LYS A 416 0.27 27.44 -15.31
N GLY A 417 0.76 27.63 -14.10
CA GLY A 417 1.43 28.87 -13.67
C GLY A 417 2.91 28.97 -14.07
N GLY A 418 3.50 27.92 -14.66
CA GLY A 418 4.93 27.91 -14.98
C GLY A 418 5.84 27.91 -13.74
N TYR A 419 5.34 27.45 -12.59
CA TYR A 419 6.13 27.35 -11.36
C TYR A 419 6.97 26.07 -11.32
N PHE A 420 8.15 26.15 -10.68
CA PHE A 420 9.04 25.01 -10.45
C PHE A 420 9.37 24.22 -11.73
N THR A 421 9.59 24.90 -12.87
CA THR A 421 9.79 24.26 -14.19
C THR A 421 10.89 23.22 -14.20
N GLY A 422 12.01 23.46 -13.51
CA GLY A 422 13.10 22.49 -13.37
C GLY A 422 12.68 21.22 -12.62
N LEU A 423 11.94 21.36 -11.52
CA LEU A 423 11.46 20.23 -10.72
C LEU A 423 10.36 19.45 -11.45
N THR A 424 9.37 20.15 -12.02
CA THR A 424 8.29 19.51 -12.80
C THR A 424 8.84 18.79 -14.03
N TRP A 425 9.87 19.33 -14.68
CA TRP A 425 10.58 18.64 -15.74
C TRP A 425 11.22 17.34 -15.24
N ARG A 426 11.96 17.34 -14.13
CA ARG A 426 12.55 16.12 -13.55
C ARG A 426 11.48 15.10 -13.15
N LEU A 427 10.42 15.54 -12.48
CA LEU A 427 9.29 14.70 -12.07
C LEU A 427 8.60 14.05 -13.28
N SER A 428 8.43 14.77 -14.39
CA SER A 428 7.87 14.18 -15.62
C SER A 428 8.72 13.03 -16.15
N HIS A 429 10.04 13.07 -15.98
CA HIS A 429 10.93 11.98 -16.39
C HIS A 429 10.83 10.79 -15.45
N VAL A 430 10.78 11.02 -14.14
CA VAL A 430 10.50 9.98 -13.12
C VAL A 430 9.18 9.29 -13.45
N GLY A 431 8.10 10.04 -13.71
CA GLY A 431 6.79 9.48 -14.03
C GLY A 431 6.71 8.78 -15.39
N ARG A 432 7.62 9.04 -16.31
CA ARG A 432 7.76 8.27 -17.57
C ARG A 432 8.48 6.92 -17.35
N MET A 433 9.21 6.79 -16.25
CA MET A 433 9.94 5.60 -15.81
C MET A 433 9.33 5.02 -14.53
N ALA A 434 8.04 5.24 -14.30
CA ALA A 434 7.39 4.90 -13.03
C ALA A 434 7.54 3.42 -12.62
N LEU A 435 7.45 2.48 -13.57
CA LEU A 435 7.59 1.06 -13.29
C LEU A 435 9.04 0.70 -13.01
N SER A 436 9.98 1.25 -13.79
CA SER A 436 11.41 1.03 -13.56
C SER A 436 11.87 1.60 -12.22
N ASN A 437 11.45 2.82 -11.89
CA ASN A 437 11.83 3.47 -10.63
C ASN A 437 11.21 2.76 -9.43
N TYR A 438 9.92 2.38 -9.49
CA TYR A 438 9.28 1.61 -8.42
C TYR A 438 10.00 0.29 -8.11
N LEU A 439 10.40 -0.46 -9.14
CA LEU A 439 11.16 -1.70 -8.94
C LEU A 439 12.60 -1.42 -8.49
N ALA A 440 13.23 -0.36 -8.99
CA ALA A 440 14.56 0.06 -8.54
C ALA A 440 14.56 0.44 -7.05
N GLN A 441 13.54 1.16 -6.57
CA GLN A 441 13.36 1.46 -5.14
C GLN A 441 13.35 0.18 -4.33
N SER A 442 12.59 -0.82 -4.78
CA SER A 442 12.47 -2.09 -4.07
C SER A 442 13.80 -2.84 -4.04
N LEU A 443 14.53 -2.88 -5.15
CA LEU A 443 15.87 -3.49 -5.21
C LEU A 443 16.88 -2.76 -4.33
N ILE A 444 16.86 -1.42 -4.31
CA ILE A 444 17.73 -0.61 -3.44
C ILE A 444 17.40 -0.89 -1.97
N CYS A 445 16.12 -0.80 -1.59
CA CYS A 445 15.70 -0.96 -0.21
C CYS A 445 15.94 -2.39 0.30
N THR A 446 15.61 -3.43 -0.48
CA THR A 446 15.85 -4.80 -0.02
C THR A 446 17.34 -5.12 0.02
N PHE A 447 18.17 -4.53 -0.84
CA PHE A 447 19.62 -4.60 -0.69
C PHE A 447 20.11 -3.92 0.60
N LEU A 448 19.53 -2.78 1.00
CA LEU A 448 19.92 -2.12 2.25
C LEU A 448 19.47 -2.90 3.50
N PHE A 449 18.24 -3.42 3.51
CA PHE A 449 17.66 -3.96 4.74
C PHE A 449 17.77 -5.48 4.86
N TYR A 450 17.63 -6.24 3.78
CA TYR A 450 17.50 -7.70 3.90
C TYR A 450 18.86 -8.39 4.04
N SER A 451 18.84 -9.59 4.61
CA SER A 451 20.01 -10.39 4.98
C SER A 451 20.95 -10.73 3.83
N TYR A 452 20.46 -10.75 2.58
CA TYR A 452 21.28 -10.98 1.39
C TYR A 452 22.03 -9.74 0.89
N GLY A 453 21.77 -8.56 1.47
CA GLY A 453 22.45 -7.31 1.16
C GLY A 453 23.25 -6.81 2.37
N LEU A 454 22.86 -5.68 2.95
CA LEU A 454 23.51 -5.11 4.15
C LEU A 454 22.87 -5.54 5.48
N GLY A 455 21.71 -6.21 5.46
CA GLY A 455 21.10 -6.79 6.67
C GLY A 455 20.60 -5.77 7.71
N LEU A 456 20.29 -4.53 7.34
CA LEU A 456 19.89 -3.45 8.26
C LEU A 456 18.42 -3.54 8.77
N PHE A 457 17.71 -4.62 8.48
CA PHE A 457 16.31 -4.81 8.89
C PHE A 457 16.16 -4.80 10.42
N GLY A 458 15.25 -3.98 10.94
CA GLY A 458 15.01 -3.80 12.36
C GLY A 458 16.04 -2.94 13.11
N GLN A 459 16.95 -2.26 12.41
CA GLN A 459 18.07 -1.54 13.04
C GLN A 459 17.98 0.00 12.92
N VAL A 460 17.34 0.49 11.85
CA VAL A 460 17.32 1.91 11.47
C VAL A 460 16.08 2.60 12.04
N SER A 461 16.22 3.76 12.70
CA SER A 461 15.05 4.50 13.21
C SER A 461 14.32 5.24 12.09
N ARG A 462 13.07 5.65 12.34
CA ARG A 462 12.20 6.31 11.35
C ARG A 462 12.81 7.54 10.71
N VAL A 463 13.43 8.43 11.49
CA VAL A 463 14.08 9.62 10.93
C VAL A 463 15.16 9.26 9.90
N TRP A 464 15.98 8.24 10.19
CA TRP A 464 17.03 7.80 9.27
C TRP A 464 16.49 7.06 8.05
N LEU A 465 15.36 6.35 8.19
CA LEU A 465 14.64 5.82 7.03
C LEU A 465 14.19 6.97 6.11
N PHE A 466 13.67 8.06 6.64
CA PHE A 466 13.31 9.23 5.84
C PHE A 466 14.51 9.86 5.13
N VAL A 467 15.69 9.90 5.76
CA VAL A 467 16.95 10.33 5.11
C VAL A 467 17.28 9.43 3.91
N ILE A 468 17.14 8.10 4.05
CA ILE A 468 17.34 7.16 2.93
C ILE A 468 16.37 7.47 1.78
N VAL A 469 15.11 7.82 2.08
CA VAL A 469 14.13 8.24 1.07
C VAL A 469 14.64 9.45 0.29
N LEU A 470 15.14 10.48 0.97
CA LEU A 470 15.69 11.68 0.32
C LEU A 470 16.89 11.36 -0.59
N CYS A 471 17.74 10.41 -0.20
CA CYS A 471 18.85 9.94 -1.01
C CYS A 471 18.36 9.25 -2.30
N VAL A 472 17.38 8.34 -2.17
CA VAL A 472 16.81 7.63 -3.33
C VAL A 472 16.05 8.60 -4.25
N TRP A 473 15.30 9.54 -3.70
CA TRP A 473 14.65 10.61 -4.48
C TRP A 473 15.64 11.42 -5.28
N SER A 474 16.76 11.82 -4.66
CA SER A 474 17.82 12.58 -5.33
C SER A 474 18.42 11.79 -6.49
N LEU A 475 18.65 10.49 -6.29
CA LEU A 475 19.11 9.58 -7.34
C LEU A 475 18.11 9.48 -8.50
N GLU A 476 16.82 9.28 -8.22
CA GLU A 476 15.79 9.16 -9.26
C GLU A 476 15.57 10.44 -10.06
N LEU A 477 15.54 11.59 -9.36
CA LEU A 477 15.38 12.91 -9.98
C LEU A 477 16.58 13.27 -10.86
N TRP A 478 17.76 12.76 -10.54
CA TRP A 478 18.98 12.94 -11.35
C TRP A 478 19.08 11.94 -12.50
N TRP A 479 18.83 10.65 -12.24
CA TRP A 479 19.04 9.58 -13.20
C TRP A 479 17.96 9.52 -14.28
N SER A 480 16.68 9.71 -13.92
CA SER A 480 15.57 9.51 -14.88
C SER A 480 15.68 10.39 -16.12
N PRO A 481 16.01 11.70 -16.02
CA PRO A 481 16.22 12.53 -17.20
C PRO A 481 17.47 12.14 -17.99
N LYS A 482 18.58 11.81 -17.32
CA LYS A 482 19.83 11.37 -17.95
C LYS A 482 19.62 10.08 -18.75
N TRP A 483 18.89 9.13 -18.20
CA TRP A 483 18.52 7.88 -18.88
C TRP A 483 17.68 8.14 -20.14
N LEU A 484 16.62 8.92 -19.98
CA LEU A 484 15.68 9.26 -21.07
C LEU A 484 16.25 10.26 -22.07
N ALA A 485 17.43 10.83 -21.85
CA ALA A 485 18.17 11.56 -22.87
C ALA A 485 18.49 10.64 -24.05
N ASN A 486 18.96 9.42 -23.75
CA ASN A 486 19.45 8.45 -24.73
C ASN A 486 18.46 7.32 -25.05
N HIS A 487 17.48 7.07 -24.17
CA HIS A 487 16.52 5.97 -24.31
C HIS A 487 15.07 6.45 -24.49
N ASN A 488 14.25 5.67 -25.18
CA ASN A 488 12.83 5.97 -25.39
C ASN A 488 11.96 5.67 -24.16
N PHE A 489 12.37 4.67 -23.38
CA PHE A 489 11.63 4.11 -22.24
C PHE A 489 12.58 3.78 -21.09
N GLY A 490 12.03 3.63 -19.88
CA GLY A 490 12.75 2.92 -18.83
C GLY A 490 12.94 1.44 -19.20
N PRO A 491 13.93 0.76 -18.61
CA PRO A 491 14.26 -0.63 -18.97
C PRO A 491 13.07 -1.58 -18.78
N VAL A 492 12.35 -1.48 -17.67
CA VAL A 492 11.21 -2.36 -17.40
C VAL A 492 10.00 -2.00 -18.26
N GLU A 493 9.76 -0.72 -18.51
CA GLU A 493 8.72 -0.29 -19.45
C GLU A 493 8.99 -0.81 -20.86
N TRP A 494 10.25 -0.86 -21.29
CA TRP A 494 10.64 -1.42 -22.59
C TRP A 494 10.35 -2.92 -22.66
N ILE A 495 10.75 -3.69 -21.63
CA ILE A 495 10.45 -5.13 -21.53
C ILE A 495 8.94 -5.37 -21.56
N TRP A 496 8.21 -4.70 -20.68
CA TRP A 496 6.77 -4.83 -20.56
C TRP A 496 6.04 -4.50 -21.87
N ARG A 497 6.47 -3.44 -22.57
CA ARG A 497 5.94 -3.10 -23.90
C ARG A 497 6.31 -4.17 -24.92
N GLY A 498 7.58 -4.55 -25.02
CA GLY A 498 8.04 -5.54 -26.00
C GLY A 498 7.26 -6.85 -25.93
N LEU A 499 7.05 -7.36 -24.71
CA LEU A 499 6.25 -8.57 -24.45
C LEU A 499 4.78 -8.37 -24.85
N ALA A 500 4.17 -7.23 -24.49
CA ALA A 500 2.76 -6.98 -24.78
C ALA A 500 2.47 -6.77 -26.28
N TYR A 501 3.34 -6.04 -26.97
CA TYR A 501 3.26 -5.79 -28.42
C TYR A 501 3.75 -6.98 -29.24
N ARG A 502 4.45 -7.96 -28.63
CA ARG A 502 5.19 -9.03 -29.31
C ARG A 502 6.25 -8.53 -30.29
N LYS A 503 6.66 -7.27 -30.12
CA LYS A 503 7.70 -6.60 -30.91
C LYS A 503 8.33 -5.54 -30.02
N PHE A 504 9.62 -5.65 -29.82
CA PHE A 504 10.35 -4.67 -29.02
C PHE A 504 10.47 -3.35 -29.80
N PRO A 505 10.00 -2.22 -29.23
CA PRO A 505 10.24 -0.92 -29.85
C PRO A 505 11.72 -0.54 -29.75
N PRO A 506 12.21 0.42 -30.56
CA PRO A 506 13.59 0.89 -30.44
C PRO A 506 13.92 1.33 -29.02
N PHE A 507 14.95 0.71 -28.42
CA PHE A 507 15.32 0.97 -27.04
C PHE A 507 16.02 2.32 -26.88
N ARG A 508 17.06 2.54 -27.69
CA ARG A 508 17.77 3.82 -27.81
C ARG A 508 17.05 4.75 -28.78
N LYS A 509 17.17 6.06 -28.55
CA LYS A 509 16.77 7.04 -29.55
C LYS A 509 17.69 6.94 -30.74
N VAL A 510 17.11 6.95 -31.94
CA VAL A 510 17.89 7.11 -33.17
C VAL A 510 18.36 8.56 -33.18
N ALA A 511 19.68 8.79 -33.31
CA ALA A 511 20.21 10.13 -33.49
C ALA A 511 19.51 10.74 -34.72
N ALA A 512 18.97 11.95 -34.59
CA ALA A 512 18.53 12.67 -35.76
C ALA A 512 19.73 12.76 -36.73
N PRO A 513 19.56 12.48 -38.03
CA PRO A 513 20.63 12.77 -38.99
C PRO A 513 21.08 14.20 -38.75
N ALA A 514 22.40 14.43 -38.68
CA ALA A 514 22.93 15.77 -38.56
C ALA A 514 22.31 16.63 -39.65
N ALA A 515 21.75 17.78 -39.29
CA ALA A 515 21.25 18.76 -40.26
C ALA A 515 22.44 19.25 -41.08
N GLY A 516 22.71 18.56 -42.19
CA GLY A 516 23.97 18.70 -42.91
C GLY A 516 24.21 17.63 -43.97
N THR A 517 23.18 17.29 -44.74
CA THR A 517 23.40 16.82 -46.13
C THR A 517 22.18 17.25 -46.93
N ILE A 518 22.22 18.50 -47.41
CA ILE A 518 21.44 18.87 -48.58
C ILE A 518 22.08 18.08 -49.72
N VAL A 519 21.46 16.96 -50.11
CA VAL A 519 21.75 16.37 -51.41
C VAL A 519 21.21 17.38 -52.41
N GLN A 520 22.11 18.11 -53.07
CA GLN A 520 21.73 18.92 -54.23
C GLN A 520 21.13 17.97 -55.27
N PRO A 521 19.98 18.29 -55.89
CA PRO A 521 19.50 17.52 -57.03
C PRO A 521 20.53 17.66 -58.15
N GLU A 522 21.10 16.54 -58.60
CA GLU A 522 21.88 16.47 -59.83
C GLU A 522 21.06 17.09 -60.96
N ALA A 523 21.63 18.11 -61.60
CA ALA A 523 21.07 18.69 -62.80
C ALA A 523 20.96 17.58 -63.86
N LEU A 524 19.74 17.36 -64.36
CA LEU A 524 19.50 16.55 -65.55
C LEU A 524 20.30 17.16 -66.72
N PRO A 525 21.11 16.36 -67.44
CA PRO A 525 21.79 16.86 -68.63
C PRO A 525 20.78 17.22 -69.72
N ALA A 526 21.07 18.33 -70.41
CA ALA A 526 20.24 19.00 -71.40
C ALA A 526 19.98 18.17 -72.67
#